data_AF-A0A1I2ZGW6-F1
#
_entry.id   AF-A0A1I2ZGW6-F1
#
_cell.length_a   1.000
_cell.length_b   1.000
_cell.length_c   1.000
_cell.angle_alpha   90.00
_cell.angle_beta   90.00
_cell.angle_gamma   90.00
#
_symmetry.space_group_name_H-M   'P 1'
#
loop_
_entity.id
_entity.type
_entity.pdbx_description
1 polymer ?
#
loop_
_entity_poly.entity_id
_entity_poly.type
_entity_poly.pdbx_seq_one_letter_code
_entity_poly.pdbx_strand_id
1 'polypeptide(L)'
;MSNLGLNTNLFRVTGKYLDILSEFIVRVKINSEVSEQKKEQLIDLLKKINDIENTQPQIQLLSSIIERELRHDQKKLSVYIKSLITELEENKVNAALPKIEFIAEILDGENSEALSKMKGD
;
A
#
# COMPACT_ATOMS: atom_id res chain seq x y z
N MET A 1 22.42 -7.31 -9.95
CA MET A 1 21.84 -5.98 -10.23
C MET A 1 22.54 -4.98 -9.33
N SER A 2 22.85 -3.77 -9.82
CA SER A 2 23.44 -2.73 -8.96
C SER A 2 22.44 -2.32 -7.88
N ASN A 3 22.92 -2.00 -6.67
CA ASN A 3 22.08 -1.47 -5.58
C ASN A 3 21.25 -0.26 -6.05
N LEU A 4 21.80 0.57 -6.94
CA LEU A 4 21.12 1.71 -7.54
C LEU A 4 19.89 1.32 -8.39
N GLY A 5 19.98 0.23 -9.16
CA GLY A 5 18.87 -0.25 -9.99
C GLY A 5 17.71 -0.80 -9.15
N LEU A 6 18.02 -1.47 -8.04
CA LEU A 6 17.02 -1.95 -7.09
C LEU A 6 16.32 -0.80 -6.37
N ASN A 7 17.08 0.17 -5.86
CA ASN A 7 16.52 1.34 -5.16
C ASN A 7 15.67 2.22 -6.09
N THR A 8 16.09 2.41 -7.36
CA THR A 8 15.27 3.12 -8.35
C THR A 8 13.92 2.42 -8.58
N ASN A 9 13.91 1.09 -8.65
CA ASN A 9 12.67 0.33 -8.80
C ASN A 9 11.78 0.42 -7.55
N LEU A 10 12.38 0.30 -6.36
CA LEU A 10 11.69 0.44 -5.09
C LEU A 10 11.01 1.82 -5.00
N PHE A 11 11.77 2.90 -5.21
CA PHE A 11 11.27 4.27 -5.24
C PHE A 11 10.10 4.45 -6.22
N ARG A 12 10.25 3.97 -7.46
CA ARG A 12 9.20 4.12 -8.47
C ARG A 12 7.93 3.35 -8.11
N VAL A 13 8.08 2.13 -7.59
CA VAL A 13 6.96 1.28 -7.21
C VAL A 13 6.25 1.87 -6.01
N THR A 14 6.94 2.09 -4.89
CA THR A 14 6.32 2.61 -3.66
C THR A 14 5.66 3.95 -3.89
N GLY A 15 6.29 4.86 -4.64
CA GLY A 15 5.72 6.18 -4.96
C GLY A 15 4.39 6.08 -5.71
N LYS A 16 4.32 5.25 -6.75
CA LYS A 16 3.08 5.06 -7.53
C LYS A 16 1.91 4.57 -6.65
N TYR A 17 2.18 3.66 -5.72
CA TYR A 17 1.14 3.12 -4.85
C TYR A 17 0.79 4.06 -3.71
N LEU A 18 1.78 4.79 -3.19
CA LEU A 18 1.59 5.86 -2.22
C LEU A 18 0.67 6.96 -2.77
N ASP A 19 0.80 7.32 -4.05
CA ASP A 19 -0.11 8.28 -4.70
C ASP A 19 -1.57 7.80 -4.65
N ILE A 20 -1.83 6.52 -4.92
CA ILE A 20 -3.19 5.94 -4.89
C ILE A 20 -3.76 5.99 -3.47
N LEU A 21 -2.98 5.59 -2.47
CA LEU A 21 -3.40 5.58 -1.07
C LEU A 21 -3.61 7.00 -0.54
N SER A 22 -2.70 7.91 -0.86
CA SER A 22 -2.76 9.31 -0.43
C SER A 22 -3.95 10.03 -1.04
N GLU A 23 -4.23 9.81 -2.32
CA GLU A 23 -5.42 10.37 -2.98
C GLU A 23 -6.70 9.88 -2.28
N PHE A 24 -6.77 8.59 -1.92
CA PHE A 24 -7.90 8.05 -1.18
C PHE A 24 -8.03 8.69 0.21
N ILE A 25 -6.95 8.72 1.01
CA ILE A 25 -6.93 9.31 2.36
C ILE A 25 -7.38 10.77 2.34
N VAL A 26 -6.83 11.58 1.44
CA VAL A 26 -7.17 13.00 1.30
C VAL A 26 -8.64 13.16 0.95
N ARG A 27 -9.17 12.35 0.03
CA ARG A 27 -10.59 12.40 -0.34
C ARG A 27 -11.48 12.08 0.84
N VAL A 28 -11.21 11.01 1.60
CA VAL A 28 -11.98 10.63 2.81
C VAL A 28 -11.98 11.75 3.85
N LYS A 29 -10.83 12.39 4.07
CA LYS A 29 -10.69 13.45 5.07
C LYS A 29 -11.38 14.76 4.68
N ILE A 30 -11.42 15.09 3.38
CA ILE A 30 -12.06 16.30 2.87
C ILE A 30 -13.57 16.10 2.71
N ASN A 31 -13.96 15.00 2.07
CA ASN A 31 -15.34 14.61 1.85
C ASN A 31 -15.51 13.24 2.49
N SER A 32 -16.43 13.10 3.45
CA SER A 32 -16.71 11.80 4.09
C SER A 32 -17.24 10.73 3.11
N GLU A 33 -17.36 11.07 1.84
CA GLU A 33 -17.76 10.21 0.73
C GLU A 33 -16.64 10.14 -0.32
N VAL A 34 -16.16 8.92 -0.57
CA VAL A 34 -15.25 8.61 -1.69
C VAL A 34 -16.07 8.09 -2.85
N SER A 35 -15.72 8.48 -4.08
CA SER A 35 -16.40 7.94 -5.26
C SER A 35 -16.23 6.42 -5.35
N GLU A 36 -17.30 5.73 -5.74
CA GLU A 36 -17.30 4.26 -5.92
C GLU A 36 -16.15 3.79 -6.81
N GLN A 37 -15.88 4.51 -7.90
CA GLN A 37 -14.75 4.20 -8.79
C GLN A 37 -13.39 4.19 -8.08
N LYS A 38 -13.14 5.12 -7.15
CA LYS A 38 -11.86 5.20 -6.42
C LYS A 38 -11.76 4.09 -5.37
N LYS A 39 -12.90 3.73 -4.76
CA LYS A 39 -13.01 2.60 -3.85
C LYS A 39 -12.71 1.28 -4.58
N GLU A 40 -13.30 1.07 -5.75
CA GLU A 40 -13.02 -0.09 -6.60
C GLU A 40 -11.55 -0.18 -7.00
N GLN A 41 -10.92 0.93 -7.41
CA GLN A 41 -9.48 0.96 -7.72
C GLN A 41 -8.61 0.51 -6.55
N LEU A 42 -8.94 0.95 -5.33
CA LEU A 42 -8.22 0.55 -4.13
C LEU A 42 -8.47 -0.92 -3.80
N ILE A 43 -9.72 -1.39 -3.88
CA ILE A 43 -10.07 -2.80 -3.64
C ILE A 43 -9.34 -3.71 -4.62
N ASP A 44 -9.30 -3.37 -5.91
CA ASP A 44 -8.59 -4.16 -6.92
C ASP A 44 -7.09 -4.24 -6.66
N LEU A 45 -6.49 -3.15 -6.18
CA LEU A 45 -5.11 -3.14 -5.74
C LEU A 45 -4.90 -4.08 -4.55
N LEU A 46 -5.73 -3.96 -3.51
CA LEU A 46 -5.64 -4.78 -2.30
C LEU A 46 -5.84 -6.26 -2.61
N LYS A 47 -6.76 -6.59 -3.53
CA LYS A 47 -6.96 -7.96 -4.03
C LYS A 47 -5.69 -8.51 -4.67
N LYS A 48 -4.99 -7.72 -5.50
CA LYS A 48 -3.71 -8.11 -6.10
C LYS A 48 -2.61 -8.33 -5.06
N ILE A 49 -2.53 -7.47 -4.04
CA ILE A 49 -1.54 -7.59 -2.95
C ILE A 49 -1.78 -8.86 -2.13
N ASN A 50 -3.04 -9.22 -1.93
CA ASN A 50 -3.45 -10.41 -1.18
C ASN A 50 -3.36 -11.72 -1.97
N ASP A 51 -3.12 -11.65 -3.28
CA ASP A 51 -3.04 -12.83 -4.15
C ASP A 51 -1.63 -13.43 -4.10
N ILE A 52 -1.53 -14.63 -3.50
CA ILE A 52 -0.28 -15.38 -3.32
C ILE A 52 0.25 -15.91 -4.66
N GLU A 53 -0.63 -16.11 -5.66
CA GLU A 53 -0.24 -16.58 -6.99
C GLU A 53 0.16 -15.44 -7.92
N ASN A 54 0.10 -14.19 -7.44
CA ASN A 54 0.45 -13.04 -8.24
C ASN A 54 1.95 -13.01 -8.56
N THR A 55 2.27 -13.11 -9.85
CA THR A 55 3.65 -13.13 -10.37
C THR A 55 4.18 -11.76 -10.76
N GLN A 56 3.38 -10.69 -10.62
CA GLN A 56 3.82 -9.34 -10.96
C GLN A 56 4.87 -8.87 -9.94
N PRO A 57 6.13 -8.59 -10.35
CA PRO A 57 7.20 -8.27 -9.39
C PRO A 57 6.92 -7.04 -8.53
N GLN A 58 6.20 -6.05 -9.08
CA GLN A 58 5.83 -4.84 -8.36
C GLN A 58 4.86 -5.14 -7.21
N ILE A 59 3.91 -6.05 -7.44
CA ILE A 59 2.95 -6.47 -6.41
C ILE A 59 3.64 -7.35 -5.37
N GLN A 60 4.48 -8.29 -5.80
CA GLN A 60 5.26 -9.12 -4.87
C GLN A 60 6.15 -8.28 -3.95
N LEU A 61 6.78 -7.22 -4.49
CA LEU A 61 7.56 -6.28 -3.71
C LEU A 61 6.70 -5.57 -2.65
N LEU A 62 5.53 -5.04 -3.04
CA LEU A 62 4.60 -4.41 -2.10
C LEU A 62 4.13 -5.38 -1.02
N SER A 63 3.69 -6.57 -1.40
CA SER A 63 3.23 -7.60 -0.47
C SER A 63 4.35 -7.94 0.53
N SER A 64 5.60 -8.06 0.05
CA SER A 64 6.75 -8.35 0.90
C SER A 64 7.06 -7.22 1.89
N ILE A 65 6.98 -5.96 1.45
CA ILE A 65 7.17 -4.77 2.30
C ILE A 65 6.10 -4.72 3.39
N ILE A 66 4.82 -4.80 3.00
CA ILE A 66 3.70 -4.70 3.94
C ILE A 66 3.70 -5.90 4.90
N GLU A 67 3.98 -7.11 4.41
CA GLU A 67 4.09 -8.30 5.26
C GLU A 67 5.21 -8.16 6.28
N ARG A 68 6.36 -7.62 5.90
CA ARG A 68 7.49 -7.41 6.82
C ARG A 68 7.06 -6.54 8.00
N GLU A 69 6.37 -5.44 7.75
CA GLU A 69 5.89 -4.54 8.81
C GLU A 69 4.76 -5.15 9.65
N LEU A 70 3.82 -5.85 9.03
CA LEU A 70 2.75 -6.54 9.76
C LEU A 70 3.28 -7.66 10.66
N ARG A 71 4.40 -8.30 10.32
CA ARG A 71 5.03 -9.32 11.16
C ARG A 71 5.59 -8.74 12.47
N HIS A 72 6.02 -7.48 12.48
CA HIS A 72 6.41 -6.81 13.73
C HIS A 72 5.24 -6.71 14.72
N ASP A 73 4.02 -6.58 14.19
CA ASP A 73 2.76 -6.53 14.94
C ASP A 73 2.08 -7.90 15.14
N GLN A 74 2.74 -9.01 14.76
CA GLN A 74 2.16 -10.37 14.75
C GLN A 74 0.86 -10.51 13.91
N LYS A 75 0.66 -9.62 12.94
CA LYS A 75 -0.48 -9.64 12.02
C LYS A 75 -0.13 -10.42 10.76
N LYS A 76 -1.09 -11.19 10.24
CA LYS A 76 -0.96 -11.86 8.93
C LYS A 76 -1.43 -10.92 7.83
N LEU A 77 -0.61 -10.71 6.80
CA LEU A 77 -0.94 -9.88 5.63
C LEU A 77 -2.33 -10.23 5.09
N SER A 78 -2.60 -11.53 4.90
CA SER A 78 -3.84 -11.95 4.27
C SER A 78 -5.09 -11.65 5.07
N VAL A 79 -5.01 -11.75 6.40
CA VAL A 79 -6.10 -11.39 7.30
C VAL A 79 -6.31 -9.89 7.33
N TYR A 80 -5.20 -9.13 7.38
CA TYR A 80 -5.24 -7.68 7.43
C TYR A 80 -5.86 -7.08 6.16
N ILE A 81 -5.38 -7.50 4.98
CA ILE A 81 -5.86 -7.00 3.70
C ILE A 81 -7.29 -7.46 3.44
N LYS A 82 -7.66 -8.70 3.78
CA LYS A 82 -9.05 -9.17 3.65
C LYS A 82 -10.01 -8.35 4.51
N SER A 83 -9.62 -8.06 5.75
CA SER A 83 -10.43 -7.21 6.64
C SER A 83 -10.60 -5.80 6.08
N LEU A 84 -9.54 -5.21 5.51
CA LEU A 84 -9.60 -3.90 4.86
C LEU A 84 -10.52 -3.91 3.63
N ILE A 85 -10.44 -4.94 2.78
CA ILE A 85 -11.34 -5.10 1.63
C ILE A 85 -12.80 -5.16 2.09
N THR A 86 -13.11 -5.98 3.10
CA THR A 86 -14.47 -6.10 3.63
C THR A 86 -15.00 -4.77 4.17
N GLU A 87 -14.17 -4.00 4.89
CA GLU A 87 -14.58 -2.69 5.39
C GLU A 87 -14.88 -1.70 4.26
N LEU A 88 -14.12 -1.73 3.17
CA LEU A 88 -14.38 -0.91 1.99
C LEU A 88 -15.66 -1.37 1.25
N GLU A 89 -15.86 -2.67 1.08
CA GLU A 89 -17.07 -3.23 0.45
C GLU A 89 -18.35 -2.91 1.26
N GLU A 90 -18.25 -2.85 2.60
CA GLU A 90 -19.35 -2.49 3.50
C GLU A 90 -19.53 -0.97 3.73
N ASN A 91 -18.83 -0.12 2.96
CA ASN A 91 -18.82 1.34 3.14
C ASN A 91 -18.40 1.81 4.55
N LYS A 92 -17.65 1.01 5.29
CA LYS A 92 -17.07 1.36 6.60
C LYS A 92 -15.74 2.10 6.41
N VAL A 93 -15.78 3.18 5.62
CA VAL A 93 -14.61 3.95 5.20
C VAL A 93 -13.79 4.47 6.40
N ASN A 94 -14.47 4.91 7.46
CA ASN A 94 -13.81 5.38 8.69
C ASN A 94 -13.06 4.27 9.44
N ALA A 95 -13.50 3.01 9.33
CA ALA A 95 -12.81 1.86 9.92
C ALA A 95 -11.63 1.40 9.06
N ALA A 96 -11.77 1.52 7.73
CA ALA A 96 -10.72 1.24 6.77
C ALA A 96 -9.57 2.27 6.82
N LEU A 97 -9.89 3.54 7.10
CA LEU A 97 -8.95 4.66 6.99
C LEU A 97 -7.63 4.45 7.79
N PRO A 98 -7.64 4.10 9.09
CA PRO A 98 -6.40 3.89 9.85
C PRO A 98 -5.53 2.78 9.25
N LYS A 99 -6.15 1.77 8.63
CA LYS A 99 -5.41 0.67 8.01
C LYS A 99 -4.75 1.06 6.70
N ILE A 100 -5.40 1.96 5.94
CA ILE A 100 -4.87 2.53 4.71
C ILE A 100 -3.74 3.50 5.04
N GLU A 101 -3.91 4.34 6.07
CA GLU A 101 -2.86 5.24 6.57
C GLU A 101 -1.63 4.46 7.00
N PHE A 102 -1.78 3.37 7.75
CA PHE A 102 -0.68 2.48 8.10
C PHE A 102 0.09 1.96 6.88
N ILE A 103 -0.61 1.49 5.83
CA ILE A 103 0.06 1.04 4.61
C ILE A 103 0.79 2.21 3.92
N ALA A 104 0.16 3.38 3.87
CA ALA A 104 0.75 4.57 3.26
C ALA A 104 2.05 5.00 3.98
N GLU A 105 2.05 5.02 5.31
CA GLU A 105 3.24 5.34 6.13
C GLU A 105 4.41 4.38 5.85
N ILE A 106 4.14 3.08 5.74
CA ILE A 106 5.15 2.07 5.40
C ILE A 106 5.76 2.35 4.02
N LEU A 107 4.90 2.60 3.02
CA LEU A 107 5.36 2.85 1.66
C LEU A 107 6.12 4.17 1.55
N ASP A 108 5.74 5.19 2.30
CA ASP A 108 6.44 6.47 2.38
C ASP A 108 7.84 6.33 3.00
N GLY A 109 7.96 5.53 4.07
CA GLY A 109 9.25 5.20 4.67
C GLY A 109 10.19 4.48 3.70
N GLU A 110 9.70 3.45 3.02
CA GLU A 110 10.46 2.72 2.00
C GLU A 110 10.80 3.60 0.78
N ASN A 111 9.89 4.47 0.36
CA ASN A 111 10.13 5.43 -0.71
C ASN A 111 11.27 6.40 -0.35
N SER A 112 11.20 6.96 0.87
CA SER A 112 12.19 7.89 1.39
C SER A 112 13.57 7.24 1.54
N GLU A 113 13.63 6.02 2.08
CA GLU A 113 14.88 5.27 2.22
C GLU A 113 15.49 4.93 0.85
N ALA A 114 14.67 4.49 -0.11
CA ALA A 114 15.12 4.22 -1.47
C ALA A 114 15.72 5.48 -2.12
N LEU A 115 15.07 6.64 -1.95
CA LEU A 115 15.55 7.92 -2.45
C LEU A 115 16.88 8.33 -1.80
N SER A 116 17.02 8.15 -0.48
CA SER A 116 18.25 8.44 0.27
C SER A 116 19.43 7.64 -0.30
N LYS A 117 19.25 6.32 -0.47
CA LYS A 117 20.27 5.44 -1.04
C LYS A 117 20.61 5.75 -2.50
N MET A 118 19.66 6.29 -3.27
CA MET A 118 19.92 6.76 -4.64
C MET A 118 20.77 8.04 -4.66
N LYS A 119 20.61 8.90 -3.66
CA LYS A 119 21.40 10.13 -3.50
C LYS A 119 22.80 9.88 -2.95
N GLY A 120 23.06 8.69 -2.42
CA GLY A 120 24.36 8.30 -1.87
C GLY A 120 24.52 8.60 -0.37
N ASP A 121 23.40 8.81 0.32
CA ASP A 121 23.33 8.91 1.78
C ASP A 121 23.37 7.51 2.44
#